data_AF-A0A8T2KHX2-F1
#
_entry.id   AF-A0A8T2KHX2-F1
#
_cell.length_a   1.000
_cell.length_b   1.000
_cell.length_c   1.000
_cell.angle_alpha   90.00
_cell.angle_beta   90.00
_cell.angle_gamma   90.00
#
_symmetry.space_group_name_H-M   'P 1'
#
loop_
_entity.id
_entity.type
_entity.pdbx_description
1 polymer ?
#
loop_
_entity_poly.entity_id
_entity_poly.type
_entity_poly.pdbx_seq_one_letter_code
_entity_poly.pdbx_strand_id
1 'polypeptide(L)'
;GDAKAPSMSIFPPSEEEIATKKATLICIITGFTPAGLTVKWVVDGKDQNDGVQSTDVSKQSDNLYMKSSYLSMSSDNWLAHETYSCKVNHQGKEFTQTLKRSECA
;
A
#
# COMPACT_ATOMS: atom_id res chain seq x y z
N GLY A 1 -2.44 23.33 -13.84
CA GLY A 1 -3.46 22.90 -12.87
C GLY A 1 -2.76 22.51 -11.60
N ASP A 2 -3.37 22.79 -10.45
CA ASP A 2 -2.74 22.54 -9.16
C ASP A 2 -2.58 21.05 -8.89
N ALA A 3 -1.41 20.66 -8.37
CA ALA A 3 -1.15 19.29 -7.98
C ALA A 3 -2.00 18.90 -6.76
N LYS A 4 -2.57 17.70 -6.78
CA LYS A 4 -3.28 17.14 -5.62
C LYS A 4 -2.48 15.98 -5.03
N ALA A 5 -2.36 15.99 -3.71
CA ALA A 5 -1.71 14.94 -2.94
C ALA A 5 -2.54 13.64 -2.96
N PRO A 6 -1.90 12.47 -2.88
CA PRO A 6 -2.60 11.20 -2.77
C PRO A 6 -3.28 11.03 -1.41
N SER A 7 -4.47 10.44 -1.42
CA SER A 7 -5.09 9.81 -0.27
C SER A 7 -4.73 8.32 -0.27
N MET A 8 -4.44 7.76 0.90
CA MET A 8 -3.94 6.39 1.01
C MET A 8 -4.66 5.61 2.10
N SER A 9 -4.99 4.36 1.78
CA SER A 9 -5.55 3.39 2.74
C SER A 9 -4.82 2.07 2.61
N ILE A 10 -4.53 1.42 3.73
CA ILE A 10 -3.97 0.07 3.77
C ILE A 10 -5.02 -0.87 4.35
N PHE A 11 -5.23 -1.99 3.67
CA PHE A 11 -6.11 -3.06 4.10
C PHE A 11 -5.28 -4.27 4.52
N PRO A 12 -5.59 -4.90 5.68
CA PRO A 12 -4.93 -6.11 6.11
C PRO A 12 -5.37 -7.31 5.25
N PRO A 13 -4.64 -8.44 5.32
CA PRO A 13 -5.12 -9.72 4.78
C PRO A 13 -6.44 -10.12 5.43
N SER A 14 -7.29 -10.86 4.72
CA SER A 14 -8.51 -11.43 5.30
C SER A 14 -8.17 -12.65 6.18
N GLU A 15 -9.03 -12.92 7.17
CA GLU A 15 -8.88 -14.12 8.02
C GLU A 15 -8.90 -15.42 7.20
N GLU A 16 -9.72 -15.46 6.14
CA GLU A 16 -9.78 -16.59 5.21
C GLU A 16 -8.46 -16.80 4.48
N GLU A 17 -7.82 -15.72 4.00
CA GLU A 17 -6.51 -15.81 3.36
C GLU A 17 -5.45 -16.35 4.33
N ILE A 18 -5.44 -15.83 5.56
CA ILE A 18 -4.53 -16.26 6.63
C ILE A 18 -4.72 -17.74 6.95
N ALA A 19 -5.97 -18.21 7.03
CA ALA A 19 -6.30 -19.63 7.26
C ALA A 19 -5.73 -20.55 6.16
N THR A 20 -5.59 -20.04 4.93
CA THR A 20 -4.95 -20.74 3.80
C THR A 20 -3.43 -20.54 3.70
N LYS A 21 -2.78 -20.06 4.76
CA LYS A 21 -1.32 -19.84 4.87
C LYS A 21 -0.75 -18.75 3.96
N LYS A 22 -1.59 -17.81 3.54
CA LYS A 22 -1.22 -16.66 2.70
C LYS A 22 -1.59 -15.36 3.40
N ALA A 23 -0.97 -14.27 2.96
CA ALA A 23 -1.31 -12.94 3.43
C ALA A 23 -0.99 -11.91 2.35
N THR A 24 -1.96 -11.06 2.00
CA THR A 24 -1.77 -9.97 1.06
C THR A 24 -2.30 -8.67 1.65
N LEU A 25 -1.41 -7.70 1.85
CA LEU A 25 -1.80 -6.33 2.15
C LEU A 25 -2.11 -5.57 0.85
N ILE A 26 -3.04 -4.64 0.92
CA ILE A 26 -3.40 -3.77 -0.20
C ILE A 26 -3.26 -2.31 0.22
N CYS A 27 -2.44 -1.55 -0.50
CA CYS A 27 -2.37 -0.10 -0.41
C CYS A 27 -3.11 0.52 -1.60
N ILE A 28 -4.23 1.19 -1.33
CA ILE A 28 -5.01 1.94 -2.31
C ILE A 28 -4.60 3.41 -2.26
N ILE A 29 -4.21 3.96 -3.41
CA ILE A 29 -3.70 5.33 -3.55
C ILE A 29 -4.61 6.06 -4.56
N THR A 30 -5.28 7.12 -4.15
CA THR A 30 -6.31 7.81 -4.97
C THR A 30 -6.19 9.32 -4.89
N GLY A 31 -6.92 10.03 -5.77
CA GLY A 31 -7.14 11.46 -5.66
C GLY A 31 -5.95 12.35 -6.02
N PHE A 32 -4.86 11.76 -6.53
CA PHE A 32 -3.65 12.50 -6.86
C PHE A 32 -3.65 13.00 -8.31
N THR A 33 -2.89 14.07 -8.56
CA THR A 33 -2.55 14.54 -9.90
C THR A 33 -1.29 15.41 -9.83
N PRO A 34 -0.33 15.32 -10.78
CA PRO A 34 -0.33 14.49 -11.99
C PRO A 34 -0.06 12.99 -11.71
N ALA A 35 -0.09 12.16 -12.76
CA ALA A 35 -0.05 10.70 -12.67
C ALA A 35 1.23 10.09 -12.06
N GLY A 36 2.36 10.80 -12.11
CA GLY A 36 3.67 10.25 -11.72
C GLY A 36 3.80 10.05 -10.22
N LEU A 37 3.92 8.80 -9.77
CA LEU A 37 4.28 8.45 -8.39
C LEU A 37 5.07 7.14 -8.32
N THR A 38 5.78 6.93 -7.21
CA THR A 38 6.43 5.65 -6.88
C THR A 38 5.89 5.14 -5.54
N VAL A 39 5.90 3.82 -5.37
CA VAL A 39 5.41 3.15 -4.16
C VAL A 39 6.50 2.25 -3.61
N LYS A 40 6.66 2.22 -2.29
CA LYS A 40 7.52 1.30 -1.56
C LYS A 40 6.79 0.73 -0.35
N TRP A 41 7.14 -0.49 0.03
CA TRP A 41 6.69 -1.10 1.28
C TRP A 41 7.82 -1.14 2.29
N VAL A 42 7.46 -0.95 3.56
CA VAL A 42 8.37 -1.05 4.70
C VAL A 42 7.70 -1.92 5.77
N VAL A 43 8.37 -2.99 6.19
CA VAL A 43 7.92 -3.90 7.24
C VAL A 43 8.85 -3.74 8.44
N ASP A 44 8.30 -3.36 9.60
CA ASP A 44 9.07 -3.09 10.83
C ASP A 44 10.32 -2.21 10.60
N GLY A 45 10.14 -1.15 9.81
CA GLY A 45 11.19 -0.18 9.50
C GLY A 45 12.19 -0.62 8.42
N LYS A 46 12.04 -1.81 7.83
CA LYS A 46 12.92 -2.33 6.76
C LYS A 46 12.21 -2.32 5.41
N ASP A 47 12.92 -1.86 4.38
CA ASP A 47 12.40 -1.86 3.01
C ASP A 47 12.08 -3.29 2.56
N GLN A 48 10.88 -3.48 2.04
CA GLN A 48 10.35 -4.75 1.54
C GLN A 48 10.09 -4.64 0.04
N ASN A 49 10.79 -5.45 -0.74
CA ASN A 49 10.61 -5.53 -2.19
C ASN A 49 10.00 -6.87 -2.63
N ASP A 50 10.33 -7.95 -1.92
CA ASP A 50 9.81 -9.28 -2.25
C ASP A 50 8.29 -9.33 -2.01
N GLY A 51 7.57 -9.89 -2.98
CA GLY A 51 6.11 -9.97 -2.94
C GLY A 51 5.38 -8.67 -3.26
N VAL A 52 6.11 -7.59 -3.59
CA VAL A 52 5.49 -6.32 -3.99
C VAL A 52 5.06 -6.37 -5.45
N GLN A 53 3.79 -6.05 -5.69
CA GLN A 53 3.23 -5.85 -7.03
C GLN A 53 2.44 -4.55 -7.07
N SER A 54 2.42 -3.86 -8.20
CA SER A 54 1.67 -2.60 -8.34
C SER A 54 0.97 -2.54 -9.68
N THR A 55 -0.26 -1.99 -9.70
CA THR A 55 -0.96 -1.72 -10.96
C THR A 55 -0.30 -0.57 -11.70
N ASP A 56 -0.59 -0.42 -12.99
CA ASP A 56 -0.40 0.85 -13.67
C ASP A 56 -1.30 1.94 -13.06
N VAL A 57 -0.94 3.20 -13.32
CA VAL A 57 -1.75 4.34 -12.90
C VAL A 57 -2.98 4.42 -13.80
N SER A 58 -4.16 4.45 -13.19
CA SER A 58 -5.44 4.60 -13.87
C SER A 58 -6.00 6.00 -13.66
N LYS A 59 -6.63 6.57 -14.69
CA LYS A 59 -7.36 7.84 -14.59
C LYS A 59 -8.83 7.55 -14.29
N GLN A 60 -9.36 8.22 -13.26
CA GLN A 60 -10.73 8.08 -12.79
C GLN A 60 -11.66 9.11 -13.45
N SER A 61 -12.98 8.96 -13.26
CA SER A 61 -14.02 9.80 -13.87
C SER A 61 -13.97 11.27 -13.42
N ASP A 62 -13.44 11.53 -12.23
CA ASP A 62 -13.22 12.86 -11.66
C ASP A 62 -11.94 13.55 -12.18
N ASN A 63 -11.27 12.95 -13.18
CA ASN A 63 -9.98 13.36 -13.73
C ASN A 63 -8.79 13.26 -12.77
N LEU A 64 -8.94 12.60 -11.63
CA LEU A 64 -7.84 12.26 -10.74
C LEU A 64 -7.29 10.86 -11.05
N TYR A 65 -6.16 10.54 -10.45
CA TYR A 65 -5.47 9.27 -10.68
C TYR A 65 -5.60 8.33 -9.49
N MET A 66 -5.51 7.03 -9.79
CA MET A 66 -5.51 5.94 -8.82
C MET A 66 -4.43 4.92 -9.16
N LYS A 67 -3.80 4.34 -8.14
CA LYS A 67 -2.88 3.21 -8.22
C LYS A 67 -3.11 2.29 -7.02
N SER A 68 -2.94 0.99 -7.20
CA SER A 68 -2.93 0.03 -6.11
C SER A 68 -1.57 -0.65 -6.02
N SER A 69 -1.12 -0.93 -4.80
CA SER A 69 0.05 -1.75 -4.53
C SER A 69 -0.29 -2.87 -3.57
N TYR A 70 0.27 -4.05 -3.81
CA TYR A 70 0.02 -5.27 -3.09
C TYR A 70 1.33 -5.77 -2.50
N LEU A 71 1.28 -6.27 -1.27
CA LEU A 71 2.41 -6.94 -0.63
C LEU A 71 1.96 -8.32 -0.18
N SER A 72 2.43 -9.34 -0.90
CA SER A 72 2.10 -10.75 -0.62
C SER A 72 3.23 -11.46 0.14
N MET A 73 2.86 -12.25 1.14
CA MET A 73 3.77 -13.06 1.95
C MET A 73 3.06 -14.29 2.54
N SER A 74 3.79 -15.09 3.32
CA SER A 74 3.18 -16.16 4.12
C SER A 74 2.41 -15.58 5.31
N SER A 75 1.39 -16.31 5.78
CA SER A 75 0.70 -15.97 7.03
C SER A 75 1.65 -15.83 8.22
N ASP A 76 2.70 -16.66 8.25
CA ASP A 76 3.64 -16.69 9.37
C ASP A 76 4.51 -15.43 9.40
N ASN A 77 4.94 -14.93 8.23
CA ASN A 77 5.61 -13.63 8.14
C ASN A 77 4.66 -12.50 8.51
N TRP A 78 3.41 -12.56 8.06
CA TRP A 78 2.40 -11.57 8.43
C TRP A 78 2.27 -11.44 9.96
N LEU A 79 2.14 -12.58 10.64
CA LEU A 79 1.95 -12.67 12.09
C LEU A 79 3.23 -12.35 12.90
N ALA A 80 4.41 -12.51 12.31
CA ALA A 80 5.69 -12.25 12.96
C ALA A 80 6.06 -10.76 13.06
N HIS A 81 5.43 -9.92 12.25
CA HIS A 81 5.69 -8.48 12.19
C HIS A 81 4.51 -7.66 12.70
N GLU A 82 4.77 -6.40 13.07
CA GLU A 82 3.75 -5.54 13.67
C GLU A 82 3.33 -4.39 12.76
N THR A 83 4.28 -3.78 12.05
CA THR A 83 4.04 -2.55 11.31
C THR A 83 4.30 -2.72 9.82
N TYR A 84 3.34 -2.27 9.02
CA TYR A 84 3.37 -2.33 7.57
C TYR A 84 3.09 -0.96 7.00
N SER A 85 4.05 -0.38 6.30
CA SER A 85 3.93 0.98 5.77
C SER A 85 3.99 1.00 4.25
N CYS A 86 3.03 1.68 3.64
CA CYS A 86 3.02 2.05 2.24
C CYS A 86 3.55 3.47 2.12
N LYS A 87 4.72 3.62 1.49
CA LYS A 87 5.36 4.91 1.23
C LYS A 87 5.18 5.29 -0.22
N VAL A 88 4.66 6.49 -0.46
CA VAL A 88 4.42 7.03 -1.80
C VAL A 88 5.25 8.29 -1.98
N ASN A 89 6.03 8.37 -3.04
CA ASN A 89 6.60 9.63 -3.50
C ASN A 89 5.76 10.16 -4.66
N HIS A 90 5.16 11.33 -4.48
CA HIS A 90 4.39 12.05 -5.49
C HIS A 90 4.92 13.47 -5.60
N GLN A 91 5.41 13.85 -6.78
CA GLN A 91 5.96 15.18 -7.04
C GLN A 91 7.09 15.58 -6.07
N GLY A 92 7.96 14.63 -5.70
CA GLY A 92 9.07 14.86 -4.78
C GLY A 92 8.67 14.95 -3.30
N LYS A 93 7.39 14.77 -2.97
CA LYS A 93 6.89 14.73 -1.59
C LYS A 93 6.59 13.30 -1.18
N GLU A 94 6.96 12.95 0.05
CA GLU A 94 6.71 11.63 0.62
C GLU A 94 5.43 11.62 1.45
N PHE A 95 4.62 10.58 1.23
CA PHE A 95 3.41 10.28 1.97
C PHE A 95 3.57 8.87 2.53
N THR A 96 3.21 8.67 3.80
CA THR A 96 3.30 7.35 4.44
C THR A 96 1.98 7.03 5.11
N GLN A 97 1.45 5.84 4.84
CA GLN A 97 0.38 5.23 5.62
C GLN A 97 0.96 4.01 6.30
N THR A 98 0.61 3.80 7.57
CA THR A 98 1.07 2.66 8.36
C THR A 98 -0.15 1.92 8.90
N LEU A 99 -0.13 0.60 8.75
CA LEU A 99 -1.04 -0.33 9.38
C LEU A 99 -0.29 -1.04 10.51
N LYS A 100 -0.92 -1.13 11.69
CA LYS A 100 -0.46 -2.01 12.76
C LYS A 100 -1.34 -3.24 12.81
N ARG A 101 -0.73 -4.42 12.72
CA ARG A 101 -1.44 -5.70 12.70
C ARG A 101 -2.32 -5.86 13.95
N SER A 102 -1.83 -5.47 15.13
CA SER A 102 -2.58 -5.60 16.38
C SER A 102 -3.85 -4.73 16.45
N GLU A 103 -3.96 -3.71 15.61
CA GLU A 103 -5.10 -2.77 15.57
C GLU A 103 -6.17 -3.20 14.54
N CYS A 104 -5.96 -4.32 13.81
CA CYS A 104 -6.89 -4.85 12.81
C CYS A 104 -7.94 -5.83 13.37
N ALA A 105 -8.10 -5.87 14.71
CA ALA A 105 -9.00 -6.76 15.43
C ALA A 105 -10.43 -6.20 15.56
#